data_AF-A0ABD2LAS9-F1
#
_entry.id   AF-A0ABD2LAS9-F1
#
_cell.length_a   1.000
_cell.length_b   1.000
_cell.length_c   1.000
_cell.angle_alpha   90.00
_cell.angle_beta   90.00
_cell.angle_gamma   90.00
#
_symmetry.space_group_name_H-M   'P 1'
#
loop_
_entity.id
_entity.type
_entity.pdbx_description
1 polymer ?
#
loop_
_entity_poly.entity_id
_entity_poly.type
_entity_poly.pdbx_seq_one_letter_code
_entity_poly.pdbx_strand_id
1 'polypeptide(L)'
;MASLIQKGITFTLKALDNARTTTALSLHPDADLSNWENAVKLVTQCTRVIREVQTMEAQLDNLRDLSNNWIDLLNRLEGAEKDKGEKEYVKFDTHEKIAERHDAATTKLRDLRDLEAKLSADAKLCRGRAEKEARADQQANPLPQAATPPTAAPTFTAPLYQFQPIQLDKFFGQKRKWPEFYESFKSAIGSQSISKAQKLNLLCNLLGGEARELIAGFRLEDQNYETVLQLLKDTYGAPEEHIRARS
;
A
#
# COMPACT_ATOMS: atom_id res chain seq x y z
N MET A 1 -26.31 29.75 9.58
CA MET A 1 -24.87 29.43 9.57
C MET A 1 -24.46 28.54 10.75
N ALA A 2 -24.70 28.93 12.01
CA ALA A 2 -24.35 28.11 13.19
C ALA A 2 -24.89 26.65 13.16
N SER A 3 -26.14 26.45 12.73
CA SER A 3 -26.73 25.10 12.59
C SER A 3 -26.00 24.19 11.58
N LEU A 4 -25.37 24.74 10.54
CA LEU A 4 -24.57 23.94 9.59
C LEU A 4 -23.25 23.51 10.22
N ILE A 5 -22.60 24.42 10.96
CA ILE A 5 -21.36 24.13 11.67
C ILE A 5 -21.60 23.05 12.75
N GLN A 6 -22.68 23.17 13.52
CA GLN A 6 -23.11 22.15 14.49
C GLN A 6 -23.26 20.77 13.86
N LYS A 7 -24.00 20.68 12.74
CA LYS A 7 -24.19 19.41 12.02
C LYS A 7 -22.85 18.85 11.53
N GLY A 8 -21.95 19.69 11.03
CA GLY A 8 -20.60 19.31 10.63
C GLY A 8 -19.79 18.75 11.80
N ILE A 9 -19.81 19.41 12.95
CA ILE A 9 -19.10 18.96 14.16
C ILE A 9 -19.67 17.62 14.62
N THR A 10 -20.99 17.49 14.78
CA THR A 10 -21.63 16.23 15.21
C THR A 10 -21.33 15.08 14.25
N PHE A 11 -21.31 15.33 12.93
CA PHE A 11 -20.95 14.33 11.94
C PHE A 11 -19.49 13.88 12.10
N THR A 12 -18.58 14.84 12.23
CA THR A 12 -17.13 14.58 12.38
C THR A 12 -16.83 13.84 13.67
N LEU A 13 -17.47 14.22 14.78
CA LEU A 13 -17.35 13.52 16.07
C LEU A 13 -17.81 12.06 15.98
N LYS A 14 -18.93 11.79 15.29
CA LYS A 14 -19.39 10.42 15.05
C LYS A 14 -18.41 9.61 14.19
N ALA A 15 -17.79 10.25 13.19
CA ALA A 15 -16.77 9.60 12.37
C ALA A 15 -15.54 9.22 13.22
N LEU A 16 -15.12 10.10 14.15
CA LEU A 16 -14.03 9.84 15.09
C LEU A 16 -14.37 8.74 16.11
N ASP A 17 -15.61 8.68 16.61
CA ASP A 17 -16.07 7.61 17.49
C ASP A 17 -16.03 6.25 16.79
N ASN A 18 -16.44 6.21 15.51
CA ASN A 18 -16.49 4.99 14.69
C ASN A 18 -15.14 4.55 14.11
N ALA A 19 -14.07 5.34 14.29
CA ALA A 19 -12.75 4.98 13.81
C ALA A 19 -12.25 3.68 14.46
N ARG A 20 -11.56 2.84 13.67
CA ARG A 20 -11.10 1.52 14.11
C ARG A 20 -10.00 1.65 15.15
N THR A 21 -10.06 0.81 16.19
CA THR A 21 -9.05 0.74 17.24
C THR A 21 -7.87 -0.15 16.84
N THR A 22 -6.76 -0.03 17.57
CA THR A 22 -5.59 -0.92 17.44
C THR A 22 -5.98 -2.39 17.55
N THR A 23 -6.86 -2.74 18.48
CA THR A 23 -7.37 -4.11 18.65
C THR A 23 -8.14 -4.62 17.42
N ALA A 24 -8.91 -3.75 16.76
CA ALA A 24 -9.67 -4.11 15.56
C ALA A 24 -8.78 -4.29 14.31
N LEU A 25 -7.59 -3.68 14.31
CA LEU A 25 -6.64 -3.72 13.19
C LEU A 25 -5.49 -4.71 13.41
N SER A 26 -5.23 -5.12 14.65
CA SER A 26 -4.15 -6.05 14.98
C SER A 26 -4.53 -7.49 14.64
N LEU A 27 -3.91 -8.04 13.59
CA LEU A 27 -3.91 -9.48 13.30
C LEU A 27 -2.50 -10.00 13.59
N HIS A 28 -2.40 -11.02 14.45
CA HIS A 28 -1.12 -11.58 14.86
C HIS A 28 -0.50 -12.41 13.72
N PRO A 29 0.84 -12.43 13.61
CA PRO A 29 1.52 -13.35 12.70
C PRO A 29 1.13 -14.79 13.02
N ASP A 30 0.85 -15.55 11.97
CA ASP A 30 0.38 -16.93 12.08
C ASP A 30 1.58 -17.86 12.08
N ALA A 31 1.69 -18.71 13.10
CA ALA A 31 2.84 -19.60 13.28
C ALA A 31 2.91 -20.69 12.19
N ASP A 32 1.78 -21.00 11.54
CA ASP A 32 1.70 -21.99 10.46
C ASP A 32 2.15 -21.45 9.09
N LEU A 33 2.30 -20.13 8.94
CA LEU A 33 2.65 -19.49 7.68
C LEU A 33 4.14 -19.25 7.52
N SER A 34 4.61 -19.32 6.26
CA SER A 34 5.99 -19.04 5.93
C SER A 34 6.38 -17.59 6.29
N ASN A 35 7.67 -17.36 6.53
CA ASN A 35 8.22 -16.03 6.86
C ASN A 35 7.81 -14.96 5.84
N TRP A 36 7.70 -15.33 4.55
CA TRP A 36 7.29 -14.40 3.50
C TRP A 36 5.78 -14.11 3.51
N GLU A 37 4.93 -15.09 3.81
CA GLU A 37 3.47 -14.92 3.92
C GLU A 37 3.13 -14.03 5.12
N ASN A 38 3.81 -14.25 6.24
CA ASN A 38 3.74 -13.38 7.40
C ASN A 38 4.21 -11.95 7.08
N ALA A 39 5.27 -11.78 6.30
CA ALA A 39 5.72 -10.46 5.85
C ALA A 39 4.68 -9.75 4.96
N VAL A 40 4.04 -10.45 4.03
CA VAL A 40 2.97 -9.88 3.18
C VAL A 40 1.75 -9.49 4.01
N LYS A 41 1.34 -10.33 4.98
CA LYS A 41 0.28 -10.02 5.93
C LYS A 41 0.60 -8.75 6.73
N LEU A 42 1.80 -8.64 7.29
CA LEU A 42 2.23 -7.47 8.06
C LEU A 42 2.23 -6.19 7.23
N VAL A 43 2.73 -6.22 5.98
CA VAL A 43 2.68 -5.05 5.08
C VAL A 43 1.25 -4.63 4.76
N THR A 44 0.35 -5.61 4.59
CA THR A 44 -1.08 -5.33 4.37
C THR A 44 -1.71 -4.70 5.62
N GLN A 45 -1.35 -5.16 6.82
CA GLN A 45 -1.79 -4.53 8.09
C GLN A 45 -1.27 -3.11 8.22
N CYS A 46 0.03 -2.87 7.98
CA CYS A 46 0.60 -1.51 7.98
C CYS A 46 -0.21 -0.58 7.08
N THR A 47 -0.52 -1.03 5.85
CA THR A 47 -1.27 -0.21 4.89
C THR A 47 -2.67 0.14 5.40
N ARG A 48 -3.34 -0.79 6.09
CA ARG A 48 -4.66 -0.54 6.72
C ARG A 48 -4.55 0.47 7.86
N VAL A 49 -3.56 0.29 8.74
CA VAL A 49 -3.32 1.20 9.89
C VAL A 49 -2.99 2.61 9.38
N ILE A 50 -2.12 2.74 8.37
CA ILE A 50 -1.77 4.04 7.76
C ILE A 50 -3.01 4.76 7.24
N ARG A 51 -3.90 4.06 6.51
CA ARG A 51 -5.13 4.69 6.02
C ARG A 51 -6.04 5.15 7.16
N GLU A 52 -6.14 4.36 8.22
CA GLU A 52 -6.97 4.71 9.38
C GLU A 52 -6.42 5.95 10.09
N VAL A 53 -5.10 6.00 10.31
CA VAL A 53 -4.38 7.16 10.86
C VAL A 53 -4.67 8.41 10.03
N GLN A 54 -4.46 8.34 8.70
CA GLN A 54 -4.72 9.46 7.79
C GLN A 54 -6.19 9.92 7.82
N THR A 55 -7.12 8.96 7.90
CA THR A 55 -8.55 9.28 7.98
C THR A 55 -8.88 10.01 9.28
N MET A 56 -8.37 9.52 10.42
CA MET A 56 -8.58 10.16 11.72
C MET A 56 -7.94 11.55 11.77
N GLU A 57 -6.74 11.73 11.23
CA GLU A 57 -6.07 13.03 11.12
C GLU A 57 -6.93 14.03 10.34
N ALA A 58 -7.45 13.62 9.18
CA ALA A 58 -8.32 14.47 8.38
C ALA A 58 -9.62 14.84 9.12
N GLN A 59 -10.20 13.92 9.91
CA GLN A 59 -11.37 14.23 10.73
C GLN A 59 -11.04 15.19 11.88
N LEU A 60 -9.89 15.04 12.54
CA LEU A 60 -9.45 15.95 13.61
C LEU A 60 -9.17 17.36 13.07
N ASP A 61 -8.56 17.45 11.89
CA ASP A 61 -8.30 18.72 11.20
C ASP A 61 -9.61 19.42 10.80
N ASN A 62 -10.54 18.67 10.19
CA ASN A 62 -11.87 19.17 9.88
C ASN A 62 -12.65 19.63 11.13
N LEU A 63 -12.53 18.90 12.25
CA LEU A 63 -13.15 19.30 13.52
C LEU A 63 -12.57 20.63 14.02
N ARG A 64 -11.24 20.78 13.95
CA ARG A 64 -10.54 22.02 14.32
C ARG A 64 -10.98 23.19 13.45
N ASP A 65 -11.07 23.00 12.13
CA ASP A 65 -11.52 24.04 11.20
C ASP A 65 -12.97 24.45 11.47
N LEU A 66 -13.88 23.49 11.65
CA LEU A 66 -15.27 23.79 12.00
C LEU A 66 -15.38 24.56 13.32
N SER A 67 -14.56 24.22 14.30
CA SER A 67 -14.52 24.90 15.60
C SER A 67 -14.00 26.33 15.44
N ASN A 68 -12.90 26.53 14.70
CA ASN A 68 -12.34 27.84 14.39
C ASN A 68 -13.33 28.71 13.61
N ASN A 69 -14.03 28.13 12.63
CA ASN A 69 -15.06 28.83 11.85
C ASN A 69 -16.23 29.30 12.72
N TRP A 70 -16.61 28.53 13.75
CA TRP A 70 -17.63 29.00 14.70
C TRP A 70 -17.10 30.13 15.57
N ILE A 71 -15.87 30.02 16.07
CA ILE A 71 -15.24 31.08 16.88
C ILE A 71 -15.14 32.38 16.07
N ASP A 72 -14.74 32.31 14.80
CA ASP A 72 -14.75 33.46 13.88
C ASP A 72 -16.15 34.07 13.74
N LEU A 73 -17.17 33.23 13.53
CA LEU A 73 -18.55 33.70 13.46
C LEU A 73 -18.97 34.43 14.74
N LEU A 74 -18.63 33.90 15.92
CA LEU A 74 -18.95 34.55 17.21
C LEU A 74 -18.22 35.88 17.37
N ASN A 75 -16.96 35.96 16.94
CA ASN A 75 -16.17 37.19 17.01
C ASN A 75 -16.70 38.31 16.09
N ARG A 76 -17.45 37.95 15.04
CA ARG A 76 -18.09 38.89 14.11
C ARG A 76 -19.45 39.41 14.58
N LEU A 77 -20.04 38.78 15.61
CA LEU A 77 -21.29 39.22 16.22
C LEU A 77 -20.99 40.22 17.34
N GLU A 78 -21.93 41.12 17.61
CA GLU A 78 -21.82 42.10 18.70
C GLU A 78 -23.10 42.14 19.56
N GLY A 79 -22.97 42.63 20.79
CA GLY A 79 -24.09 42.77 21.73
C GLY A 79 -24.87 41.47 21.98
N ALA A 80 -26.19 41.57 22.06
CA ALA A 80 -27.07 40.46 22.44
C ALA A 80 -27.01 39.25 21.49
N GLU A 81 -26.61 39.45 20.23
CA GLU A 81 -26.47 38.37 19.25
C GLU A 81 -25.23 37.52 19.53
N LYS A 82 -24.14 38.15 19.96
CA LYS A 82 -22.94 37.47 20.43
C LYS A 82 -23.21 36.68 21.70
N ASP A 83 -23.84 37.30 22.71
CA ASP A 83 -24.23 36.62 23.95
C ASP A 83 -25.09 35.38 23.70
N LYS A 84 -26.02 35.46 22.74
CA LYS A 84 -26.87 34.33 22.35
C LYS A 84 -26.05 33.24 21.67
N GLY A 85 -25.16 33.60 20.75
CA GLY A 85 -24.29 32.66 20.05
C GLY A 85 -23.31 31.93 20.97
N GLU A 86 -22.71 32.63 21.94
CA GLU A 86 -21.81 32.03 22.93
C GLU A 86 -22.54 31.04 23.84
N LYS A 87 -23.75 31.39 24.31
CA LYS A 87 -24.60 30.46 25.08
C LYS A 87 -24.97 29.22 24.27
N GLU A 88 -25.23 29.38 22.97
CA GLU A 88 -25.51 28.26 22.07
C GLU A 88 -24.29 27.37 21.88
N TYR A 89 -23.10 27.95 21.71
CA TYR A 89 -21.83 27.21 21.63
C TYR A 89 -21.57 26.41 22.91
N VAL A 90 -21.65 27.05 24.08
CA VAL A 90 -21.43 26.38 25.38
C VAL A 90 -22.42 25.23 25.59
N LYS A 91 -23.70 25.45 25.27
CA LYS A 91 -24.73 24.39 25.37
C LYS A 91 -24.42 23.22 24.44
N PHE A 92 -24.00 23.51 23.21
CA PHE A 92 -23.66 22.50 22.22
C PHE A 92 -22.40 21.72 22.63
N ASP A 93 -21.33 22.41 23.04
CA ASP A 93 -20.10 21.80 23.52
C ASP A 93 -20.33 20.92 24.76
N THR A 94 -21.14 21.37 25.71
CA THR A 94 -21.51 20.57 26.89
C THR A 94 -22.24 19.28 26.50
N HIS A 95 -23.10 19.33 25.46
CA HIS A 95 -23.84 18.16 24.99
C HIS A 95 -22.94 17.20 24.18
N GLU A 96 -22.15 17.75 23.26
CA GLU A 96 -21.33 16.95 22.34
C GLU A 96 -19.98 16.54 22.95
N LYS A 97 -19.58 17.15 24.06
CA LYS A 97 -18.32 16.92 24.77
C LYS A 97 -17.13 16.96 23.80
N ILE A 98 -17.02 18.05 23.04
CA ILE A 98 -16.12 18.16 21.89
C ILE A 98 -14.67 17.91 22.34
N ALA A 99 -14.26 18.53 23.46
CA ALA A 99 -12.93 18.35 24.03
C ALA A 99 -12.63 16.90 24.43
N GLU A 100 -13.51 16.25 25.21
CA GLU A 100 -13.33 14.86 25.65
C GLU A 100 -13.24 13.89 24.46
N ARG A 101 -14.10 14.06 23.45
CA ARG A 101 -14.07 13.24 22.23
C ARG A 101 -12.82 13.49 21.40
N HIS A 102 -12.36 14.74 21.31
CA HIS A 102 -11.11 15.09 20.65
C HIS A 102 -9.90 14.43 21.36
N ASP A 103 -9.84 14.48 22.69
CA ASP A 103 -8.79 13.82 23.48
C ASP A 103 -8.81 12.30 23.32
N ALA A 104 -9.99 11.69 23.34
CA ALA A 104 -10.15 10.25 23.11
C ALA A 104 -9.68 9.85 21.69
N ALA A 105 -10.05 10.62 20.67
CA ALA A 105 -9.62 10.41 19.29
C ALA A 105 -8.10 10.60 19.13
N THR A 106 -7.51 11.59 19.80
CA THR A 106 -6.06 11.84 19.79
C THR A 106 -5.30 10.71 20.48
N THR A 107 -5.85 10.14 21.55
CA THR A 107 -5.30 8.95 22.22
C THR A 107 -5.33 7.74 21.30
N LYS A 108 -6.49 7.46 20.68
CA LYS A 108 -6.61 6.39 19.67
C LYS A 108 -5.60 6.56 18.52
N LEU A 109 -5.41 7.80 18.04
CA LEU A 109 -4.45 8.10 16.97
C LEU A 109 -3.01 7.79 17.39
N ARG A 110 -2.63 8.11 18.63
CA ARG A 110 -1.32 7.77 19.19
C ARG A 110 -1.11 6.26 19.19
N ASP A 111 -2.07 5.50 19.73
CA ASP A 111 -2.00 4.05 19.79
C ASP A 111 -1.87 3.43 18.38
N LEU A 112 -2.59 3.98 17.39
CA LEU A 112 -2.50 3.54 15.99
C LEU A 112 -1.12 3.80 15.37
N ARG A 113 -0.50 4.96 15.67
CA ARG A 113 0.87 5.27 15.23
C ARG A 113 1.91 4.36 15.90
N ASP A 114 1.74 4.05 17.18
CA ASP A 114 2.59 3.08 17.88
C ASP A 114 2.46 1.68 17.27
N LEU A 115 1.24 1.27 16.92
CA LEU A 115 1.00 0.02 16.20
C LEU A 115 1.63 0.02 14.81
N GLU A 116 1.52 1.12 14.06
CA GLU A 116 2.18 1.28 12.76
C GLU A 116 3.70 1.12 12.88
N ALA A 117 4.31 1.78 13.86
CA ALA A 117 5.75 1.69 14.11
C ALA A 117 6.17 0.25 14.44
N LYS A 118 5.39 -0.43 15.30
CA LYS A 118 5.62 -1.83 15.65
C LYS A 118 5.52 -2.76 14.44
N LEU A 119 4.44 -2.67 13.67
CA LEU A 119 4.24 -3.49 12.48
C LEU A 119 5.31 -3.23 11.41
N SER A 120 5.75 -1.97 11.26
CA SER A 120 6.86 -1.59 10.38
C SER A 120 8.18 -2.21 10.83
N ALA A 121 8.45 -2.25 12.13
CA ALA A 121 9.62 -2.91 12.69
C ALA A 121 9.56 -4.44 12.49
N ASP A 122 8.42 -5.07 12.77
CA ASP A 122 8.21 -6.51 12.55
C ASP A 122 8.36 -6.89 11.06
N ALA A 123 7.81 -6.09 10.15
CA ALA A 123 7.95 -6.31 8.71
C ALA A 123 9.42 -6.23 8.25
N LYS A 124 10.21 -5.31 8.83
CA LYS A 124 11.66 -5.21 8.56
C LYS A 124 12.41 -6.42 9.10
N LEU A 125 12.07 -6.90 10.29
CA LEU A 125 12.66 -8.10 10.88
C LEU A 125 12.36 -9.36 10.05
N CYS A 126 11.10 -9.58 9.67
CA CYS A 126 10.71 -10.71 8.80
C CYS A 126 11.45 -10.68 7.46
N ARG A 127 11.57 -9.49 6.85
CA ARG A 127 12.34 -9.32 5.61
C ARG A 127 13.82 -9.65 5.78
N GLY A 128 14.45 -9.15 6.84
CA GLY A 128 15.86 -9.44 7.13
C GLY A 128 16.13 -10.92 7.44
N ARG A 129 15.18 -11.62 8.07
CA ARG A 129 15.27 -13.09 8.26
C ARG A 129 15.17 -13.81 6.92
N ALA A 130 14.21 -13.47 6.08
CA ALA A 130 14.04 -14.06 4.75
C ALA A 130 15.28 -13.82 3.86
N GLU A 131 15.88 -12.64 3.90
CA GLU A 131 17.11 -12.32 3.16
C GLU A 131 18.32 -13.13 3.65
N LYS A 132 18.43 -13.35 4.97
CA LYS A 132 19.49 -14.20 5.54
C LYS A 132 19.32 -15.67 5.17
N GLU A 133 18.08 -16.16 5.19
CA GLU A 133 17.72 -17.53 4.79
C GLU A 133 18.06 -17.75 3.30
N ALA A 134 17.64 -16.83 2.42
CA ALA A 134 17.98 -16.88 1.01
C ALA A 134 19.50 -16.83 0.73
N ARG A 135 20.27 -16.08 1.53
CA ARG A 135 21.74 -16.07 1.43
C ARG A 135 22.38 -17.37 1.93
N ALA A 136 21.84 -17.99 2.97
CA ALA A 136 22.33 -19.27 3.49
C ALA A 136 22.09 -20.39 2.47
N ASP A 137 20.94 -20.43 1.80
CA ASP A 137 20.65 -21.38 0.72
C ASP A 137 21.59 -21.19 -0.48
N GLN A 138 21.91 -19.95 -0.86
CA GLN A 138 22.86 -19.66 -1.93
C GLN A 138 24.29 -20.11 -1.60
N GLN A 139 24.70 -20.05 -0.33
CA GLN A 139 26.05 -20.43 0.09
C GLN A 139 26.19 -21.93 0.35
N ALA A 140 25.09 -22.64 0.61
CA ALA A 140 25.06 -24.09 0.79
C ALA A 140 25.07 -24.89 -0.53
N ASN A 141 24.82 -24.26 -1.68
CA ASN A 141 24.84 -24.93 -2.99
C ASN A 141 25.52 -24.11 -4.11
N PRO A 142 26.87 -24.14 -4.23
CA PRO A 142 27.56 -23.59 -5.39
C PRO A 142 27.42 -24.54 -6.60
N LEU A 143 26.62 -24.17 -7.61
CA LEU A 143 26.58 -24.90 -8.89
C LEU A 143 27.79 -24.54 -9.79
N PRO A 144 28.47 -25.53 -10.41
CA PRO A 144 29.57 -25.29 -11.36
C PRO A 144 29.08 -24.74 -12.72
N GLN A 145 29.87 -23.85 -13.32
CA GLN A 145 29.64 -23.33 -14.68
C GLN A 145 29.82 -24.40 -15.77
N ALA A 146 29.08 -24.20 -16.86
CA ALA A 146 28.72 -25.15 -17.91
C ALA A 146 29.83 -25.65 -18.85
N ALA A 147 29.68 -26.90 -19.34
CA ALA A 147 30.08 -27.36 -20.67
C ALA A 147 29.17 -28.54 -21.16
N THR A 148 28.98 -28.59 -22.48
CA THR A 148 28.01 -29.27 -23.40
C THR A 148 27.89 -30.84 -23.43
N PRO A 149 26.91 -31.45 -24.20
CA PRO A 149 26.23 -32.75 -23.97
C PRO A 149 26.62 -33.87 -25.01
N PRO A 150 25.83 -34.95 -25.33
CA PRO A 150 24.77 -35.73 -24.64
C PRO A 150 25.05 -37.27 -24.63
N THR A 151 24.36 -38.09 -23.80
CA THR A 151 23.92 -39.48 -24.15
C THR A 151 22.87 -40.03 -23.16
N ALA A 152 21.67 -40.28 -23.71
CA ALA A 152 20.61 -41.27 -23.42
C ALA A 152 20.37 -41.87 -22.01
N ALA A 153 19.17 -41.63 -21.46
CA ALA A 153 18.05 -42.60 -21.26
C ALA A 153 17.16 -42.22 -20.05
N PRO A 154 15.85 -42.57 -20.05
CA PRO A 154 14.82 -41.78 -19.38
C PRO A 154 14.50 -42.28 -17.96
N THR A 155 14.18 -41.36 -17.05
CA THR A 155 13.43 -41.72 -15.84
C THR A 155 12.30 -40.72 -15.65
N PHE A 156 11.10 -41.27 -15.67
CA PHE A 156 9.85 -40.56 -15.52
C PHE A 156 9.59 -40.33 -14.03
N THR A 157 9.77 -39.10 -13.58
CA THR A 157 9.10 -38.58 -12.37
C THR A 157 8.83 -37.11 -12.63
N ALA A 158 7.55 -36.76 -12.58
CA ALA A 158 7.04 -35.42 -12.86
C ALA A 158 7.80 -34.35 -12.07
N PRO A 159 8.27 -33.26 -12.69
CA PRO A 159 8.83 -32.16 -11.92
C PRO A 159 7.70 -31.46 -11.21
N LEU A 160 7.56 -31.74 -9.91
CA LEU A 160 7.01 -30.78 -8.96
C LEU A 160 7.78 -29.49 -9.19
N TYR A 161 7.08 -28.56 -9.79
CA TYR A 161 7.57 -27.29 -10.27
C TYR A 161 8.11 -26.50 -9.08
N GLN A 162 9.40 -26.70 -8.81
CA GLN A 162 10.16 -26.01 -7.79
C GLN A 162 10.16 -24.54 -8.20
N PHE A 163 9.50 -23.73 -7.38
CA PHE A 163 9.49 -22.29 -7.45
C PHE A 163 10.91 -21.79 -7.17
N GLN A 164 11.79 -21.84 -8.18
CA GLN A 164 13.09 -21.17 -8.09
C GLN A 164 12.80 -19.67 -8.01
N PRO A 165 13.18 -18.97 -6.93
CA PRO A 165 12.98 -17.54 -6.82
C PRO A 165 13.94 -16.87 -7.81
N ILE A 166 13.43 -16.60 -9.00
CA ILE A 166 14.17 -15.86 -10.01
C ILE A 166 14.29 -14.44 -9.48
N GLN A 167 15.52 -14.05 -9.13
CA GLN A 167 15.93 -12.70 -8.75
C GLN A 167 15.69 -11.78 -9.96
N LEU A 168 14.45 -11.36 -10.15
CA LEU A 168 14.09 -10.39 -11.17
C LEU A 168 14.41 -9.00 -10.61
N ASP A 169 15.42 -8.35 -11.18
CA ASP A 169 15.71 -6.95 -10.91
C ASP A 169 14.50 -6.07 -11.24
N LYS A 170 14.24 -5.08 -10.39
CA LYS A 170 13.15 -4.13 -10.61
C LYS A 170 13.45 -3.28 -11.84
N PHE A 171 12.46 -3.16 -12.72
CA PHE A 171 12.54 -2.35 -13.91
C PHE A 171 12.01 -0.94 -13.65
N PHE A 172 12.90 0.05 -13.72
CA PHE A 172 12.59 1.45 -13.44
C PHE A 172 12.27 2.30 -14.68
N GLY A 173 12.07 1.69 -15.86
CA GLY A 173 11.85 2.43 -17.12
C GLY A 173 13.08 2.54 -18.04
N GLN A 174 14.13 1.75 -17.81
CA GLN A 174 15.36 1.80 -18.62
C GLN A 174 15.18 1.01 -19.94
N LYS A 175 14.86 1.67 -21.06
CA LYS A 175 14.66 1.03 -22.40
C LYS A 175 15.75 0.00 -22.76
N ARG A 176 17.02 0.32 -22.47
CA ARG A 176 18.17 -0.59 -22.73
C ARG A 176 18.11 -1.92 -21.99
N LYS A 177 17.47 -1.96 -20.81
CA LYS A 177 17.31 -3.16 -19.98
C LYS A 177 15.98 -3.88 -20.20
N TRP A 178 15.09 -3.31 -21.00
CA TRP A 178 13.80 -3.90 -21.31
C TRP A 178 13.88 -5.31 -21.93
N PRO A 179 14.72 -5.57 -22.96
CA PRO A 179 14.79 -6.92 -23.53
C PRO A 179 15.24 -7.97 -22.52
N GLU A 180 16.29 -7.68 -21.74
CA GLU A 180 16.82 -8.58 -20.70
C GLU A 180 15.82 -8.82 -19.57
N PHE A 181 15.10 -7.76 -19.15
CA PHE A 181 14.01 -7.86 -18.18
C PHE A 181 12.85 -8.70 -18.72
N TYR A 182 12.41 -8.45 -19.95
CA TYR A 182 11.26 -9.13 -20.55
C TYR A 182 11.52 -10.62 -20.77
N GLU A 183 12.72 -11.00 -21.21
CA GLU A 183 13.10 -12.41 -21.33
C GLU A 183 13.17 -13.11 -19.97
N SER A 184 13.76 -12.44 -18.96
CA SER A 184 13.80 -12.98 -17.60
C SER A 184 12.40 -13.15 -17.00
N PHE A 185 11.53 -12.15 -17.20
CA PHE A 185 10.13 -12.18 -16.76
C PHE A 185 9.35 -13.30 -17.45
N LYS A 186 9.51 -13.42 -18.79
CA LYS A 186 8.86 -14.47 -19.58
C LYS A 186 9.34 -15.86 -19.18
N SER A 187 10.62 -16.04 -18.87
CA SER A 187 11.15 -17.32 -18.39
C SER A 187 10.57 -17.67 -17.02
N ALA A 188 10.55 -16.71 -16.10
CA ALA A 188 10.05 -16.90 -14.73
C ALA A 188 8.55 -17.17 -14.64
N ILE A 189 7.77 -16.44 -15.42
CA ILE A 189 6.31 -16.53 -15.39
C ILE A 189 5.78 -17.54 -16.42
N GLY A 190 6.48 -17.69 -17.55
CA GLY A 190 6.05 -18.56 -18.64
C GLY A 190 6.09 -20.04 -18.27
N SER A 191 6.93 -20.40 -17.30
CA SER A 191 6.98 -21.75 -16.79
C SER A 191 5.97 -21.96 -15.62
N GLN A 192 5.41 -20.89 -15.02
CA GLN A 192 4.39 -20.97 -13.96
C GLN A 192 2.94 -20.96 -14.49
N SER A 193 2.11 -21.87 -13.95
CA SER A 193 0.68 -21.99 -14.22
C SER A 193 -0.18 -21.03 -13.35
N ILE A 194 0.16 -19.74 -13.34
CA ILE A 194 -0.56 -18.69 -12.58
C ILE A 194 -1.55 -17.92 -13.48
N SER A 195 -2.61 -17.35 -12.89
CA SER A 195 -3.64 -16.60 -13.64
C SER A 195 -3.10 -15.29 -14.23
N LYS A 196 -3.72 -14.75 -15.29
CA LYS A 196 -3.22 -13.51 -15.92
C LYS A 196 -3.27 -12.34 -14.94
N ALA A 197 -4.23 -12.28 -14.03
CA ALA A 197 -4.25 -11.29 -12.94
C ALA A 197 -3.06 -11.43 -11.98
N GLN A 198 -2.65 -12.66 -11.63
CA GLN A 198 -1.45 -12.89 -10.82
C GLN A 198 -0.18 -12.48 -11.57
N LYS A 199 -0.09 -12.79 -12.87
CA LYS A 199 1.01 -12.34 -13.73
C LYS A 199 1.11 -10.82 -13.80
N LEU A 200 -0.03 -10.14 -13.89
CA LEU A 200 -0.11 -8.67 -13.89
C LEU A 200 0.31 -8.08 -12.55
N ASN A 201 -0.10 -8.68 -11.44
CA ASN A 201 0.29 -8.24 -10.09
C ASN A 201 1.81 -8.39 -9.89
N LEU A 202 2.39 -9.51 -10.29
CA LEU A 202 3.83 -9.72 -10.27
C LEU A 202 4.56 -8.70 -11.15
N LEU A 203 4.06 -8.45 -12.36
CA LEU A 203 4.59 -7.42 -13.25
C LEU A 203 4.58 -6.04 -12.56
N CYS A 204 3.47 -5.63 -11.94
CA CYS A 204 3.37 -4.39 -11.18
C CYS A 204 4.38 -4.28 -10.03
N ASN A 205 4.70 -5.39 -9.34
CA ASN A 205 5.66 -5.39 -8.24
C ASN A 205 7.12 -5.30 -8.72
N LEU A 206 7.38 -5.80 -9.93
CA LEU A 206 8.68 -5.74 -10.59
C LEU A 206 8.92 -4.41 -11.29
N LEU A 207 7.88 -3.62 -11.54
CA LEU A 207 7.98 -2.28 -12.13
C LEU A 207 8.12 -1.21 -11.05
N GLY A 208 9.01 -0.25 -11.28
CA GLY A 208 9.24 0.91 -10.43
C GLY A 208 9.37 2.18 -11.27
N GLY A 209 9.37 3.34 -10.61
CA GLY A 209 9.51 4.64 -11.28
C GLY A 209 8.50 4.86 -12.41
N GLU A 210 8.98 5.37 -13.53
CA GLU A 210 8.19 5.74 -14.71
C GLU A 210 7.39 4.57 -15.31
N ALA A 211 7.96 3.36 -15.28
CA ALA A 211 7.28 2.18 -15.81
C ALA A 211 6.09 1.73 -14.95
N ARG A 212 6.13 2.02 -13.63
CA ARG A 212 5.01 1.75 -12.73
C ARG A 212 3.91 2.80 -12.85
N GLU A 213 4.29 4.07 -13.02
CA GLU A 213 3.34 5.16 -13.24
C GLU A 213 2.55 4.98 -14.54
N LEU A 214 3.22 4.51 -15.60
CA LEU A 214 2.59 4.20 -16.90
C LEU A 214 1.41 3.22 -16.77
N ILE A 215 1.52 2.28 -15.83
CA ILE A 215 0.53 1.21 -15.67
C ILE A 215 -0.36 1.40 -14.42
N ALA A 216 -0.15 2.46 -13.64
CA ALA A 216 -0.87 2.73 -12.39
C ALA A 216 -2.38 2.97 -12.60
N GLY A 217 -2.78 3.36 -13.82
CA GLY A 217 -4.19 3.53 -14.21
C GLY A 217 -4.90 2.23 -14.60
N PHE A 218 -4.19 1.10 -14.72
CA PHE A 218 -4.78 -0.17 -15.13
C PHE A 218 -5.22 -1.01 -13.93
N ARG A 219 -6.37 -1.68 -14.04
CA ARG A 219 -6.87 -2.59 -13.02
C ARG A 219 -6.09 -3.92 -13.07
N LEU A 220 -5.88 -4.52 -11.90
CA LEU A 220 -5.20 -5.81 -11.73
C LEU A 220 -6.15 -6.98 -12.10
N GLU A 221 -6.57 -7.02 -13.36
CA GLU A 221 -7.54 -7.99 -13.87
C GLU A 221 -6.96 -8.76 -15.06
N ASP A 222 -7.44 -10.01 -15.28
CA ASP A 222 -6.92 -10.88 -16.34
C ASP A 222 -7.03 -10.25 -17.75
N GLN A 223 -8.05 -9.43 -17.97
CA GLN A 223 -8.29 -8.74 -19.26
C GLN A 223 -7.26 -7.64 -19.53
N ASN A 224 -6.71 -7.03 -18.49
CA ASN A 224 -5.75 -5.93 -18.62
C ASN A 224 -4.31 -6.42 -18.77
N TYR A 225 -4.02 -7.69 -18.48
CA TYR A 225 -2.65 -8.22 -18.54
C TYR A 225 -2.03 -8.07 -19.92
N GLU A 226 -2.74 -8.46 -20.98
CA GLU A 226 -2.22 -8.38 -22.34
C GLU A 226 -2.06 -6.93 -22.79
N THR A 227 -3.00 -6.05 -22.43
CA THR A 227 -2.95 -4.62 -22.73
C THR A 227 -1.76 -3.93 -22.06
N VAL A 228 -1.54 -4.20 -20.77
CA VAL A 228 -0.43 -3.62 -20.01
C VAL A 228 0.91 -4.14 -20.53
N LEU A 229 1.00 -5.43 -20.84
CA LEU A 229 2.22 -6.02 -21.38
C LEU A 229 2.56 -5.47 -22.77
N GLN A 230 1.56 -5.26 -23.63
CA GLN A 230 1.74 -4.63 -24.94
C GLN A 230 2.16 -3.16 -24.80
N LEU A 231 1.53 -2.39 -23.91
CA LEU A 231 1.88 -1.00 -23.66
C LEU A 231 3.35 -0.84 -23.22
N LEU A 232 3.81 -1.72 -22.33
CA LEU A 232 5.20 -1.70 -21.89
C LEU A 232 6.17 -2.10 -23.02
N LYS A 233 5.79 -3.08 -23.85
CA LYS A 233 6.59 -3.45 -25.03
C LYS A 233 6.66 -2.35 -26.06
N ASP A 234 5.58 -1.63 -26.31
CA ASP A 234 5.54 -0.51 -27.23
C ASP A 234 6.41 0.66 -26.72
N THR A 235 6.31 0.96 -25.43
CA THR A 235 7.02 2.07 -24.80
C THR A 235 8.51 1.80 -24.61
N TYR A 236 8.88 0.57 -24.23
CA TYR A 236 10.26 0.22 -23.82
C TYR A 236 10.96 -0.81 -24.74
N GLY A 237 10.22 -1.54 -25.57
CA GLY A 237 10.74 -2.57 -26.47
C GLY A 237 10.87 -2.16 -27.93
N ALA A 238 10.39 -0.97 -28.30
CA ALA A 238 10.70 -0.40 -29.61
C ALA A 238 12.18 0.01 -29.67
N PRO A 239 12.95 -0.42 -30.69
CA PRO A 239 14.22 0.21 -31.00
C PRO A 239 13.96 1.69 -31.25
N GLU A 240 14.89 2.52 -30.80
CA GLU A 240 14.84 3.97 -30.78
C GLU A 240 14.61 4.58 -32.18
N GLU A 241 13.38 4.53 -32.69
CA GLU A 241 12.99 5.17 -33.95
C GLU A 241 11.58 5.74 -33.82
N HIS A 242 11.41 6.70 -32.92
CA HIS A 242 10.40 7.74 -33.07
C HIS A 242 10.82 9.00 -32.29
N ILE A 243 12.06 9.45 -32.52
CA ILE A 243 12.38 10.87 -32.34
C ILE A 243 11.84 11.59 -33.59
N ARG A 244 10.88 12.49 -33.36
CA ARG A 244 10.25 13.48 -34.27
C ARG A 244 9.14 12.97 -35.19
N ALA A 245 7.90 13.37 -34.88
CA ALA A 245 7.10 14.23 -35.76
C ALA A 245 5.74 14.59 -35.13
N ARG A 246 5.25 15.78 -35.53
CA ARG A 246 3.96 16.46 -35.23
C ARG A 246 4.05 17.32 -33.98
N SER A 247 4.45 18.61 -34.07
CA SER A 247 3.89 19.70 -34.91
C SER A 247 2.38 19.85 -34.76
#